data_AF-A0A3S2B3R3-F1
#
_entry.id   AF-A0A3S2B3R3-F1
#
_cell.length_a   1.000
_cell.length_b   1.000
_cell.length_c   1.000
_cell.angle_alpha   90.00
_cell.angle_beta   90.00
_cell.angle_gamma   90.00
#
_symmetry.space_group_name_H-M   'P 1'
#
loop_
_entity.id
_entity.type
_entity.pdbx_description
1 polymer ?
#
loop_
_entity_poly.entity_id
_entity_poly.type
_entity_poly.pdbx_seq_one_letter_code
_entity_poly.pdbx_strand_id
1 'polypeptide(L)'
;QLERVFSHAADVGAKVVLVGDPQQLQAIEAGAAFRSLHERHGGVEIGEVRRQRQDWQRDATRDLATGRIGAAIGAYDAQGMVHQAATRDEARAELVERWDRDRQAHPEASRIILIHTNDEVRALNQAARERLRAAGDLGGDVQVTVERGPRNFASGDRIMFLRNERGLGVKNGTLGVIEAVSEQSMSVRTDNGRAVRFDLKDYAHIDHGYAATIHKAQGMTVDRTHVLATPGMDAHGSYVALSRHRDGTNLHYGSDDFATRDRLVRSLSRDRAKDMASDYEQIDPAQHYAERRGITFRQRVVEIVRRIVPEKLRDRIGELLDGLRSPEDGEPMQEGGRRPKREDVRVQIGDAGSTPERRTPATGVSRDSNVPVDAEAALRRDRTNALVRHARAIDAILRSGNADGQGSPEQMRELRDARSAFEKVRPHGWRDAEAAYAKSPELVREAGAGAVNRIVFALQLETEIRTGMD
;
A
#
# COMPACT_ATOMS: atom_id res chain seq x y z
N GLN A 1 9.75 -13.08 -14.75
CA GLN A 1 10.78 -12.42 -15.58
C GLN A 1 12.15 -12.37 -14.90
N LEU A 2 12.25 -11.90 -13.64
CA LEU A 2 13.53 -11.83 -12.91
C LEU A 2 14.22 -13.19 -12.70
N GLU A 3 13.48 -14.25 -12.42
CA GLU A 3 14.03 -15.61 -12.29
C GLU A 3 14.83 -15.99 -13.54
N ARG A 4 14.24 -15.87 -14.74
CA ARG A 4 14.93 -16.13 -16.02
C ARG A 4 16.25 -15.36 -16.17
N VAL A 5 16.32 -14.12 -15.67
CA VAL A 5 17.54 -13.30 -15.72
C VAL A 5 18.59 -13.84 -14.75
N PHE A 6 18.19 -14.20 -13.52
CA PHE A 6 19.11 -14.74 -12.52
C PHE A 6 19.62 -16.12 -12.88
N SER A 7 18.76 -17.01 -13.39
CA SER A 7 19.15 -18.36 -13.81
C SER A 7 20.20 -18.30 -14.91
N HIS A 8 19.97 -17.47 -15.94
CA HIS A 8 20.97 -17.29 -16.99
C HIS A 8 22.28 -16.65 -16.48
N ALA A 9 22.19 -15.65 -15.60
CA ALA A 9 23.38 -15.03 -15.02
C ALA A 9 24.18 -16.02 -14.17
N ALA A 10 23.52 -16.90 -13.43
CA ALA A 10 24.16 -17.97 -12.67
C ALA A 10 24.87 -18.97 -13.58
N ASP A 11 24.21 -19.41 -14.67
CA ASP A 11 24.79 -20.36 -15.63
C ASP A 11 26.11 -19.87 -16.25
N VAL A 12 26.20 -18.56 -16.50
CA VAL A 12 27.38 -17.94 -17.13
C VAL A 12 28.36 -17.32 -16.11
N GLY A 13 28.08 -17.43 -14.81
CA GLY A 13 28.90 -16.82 -13.75
C GLY A 13 28.93 -15.29 -13.75
N ALA A 14 27.89 -14.64 -14.27
CA ALA A 14 27.79 -13.19 -14.34
C ALA A 14 27.32 -12.57 -13.02
N LYS A 15 27.83 -11.36 -12.73
CA LYS A 15 27.32 -10.52 -11.64
C LYS A 15 26.09 -9.76 -12.10
N VAL A 16 25.02 -9.81 -11.29
CA VAL A 16 23.82 -8.99 -11.49
C VAL A 16 23.81 -7.83 -10.49
N VAL A 17 23.61 -6.60 -10.99
CA VAL A 17 23.39 -5.41 -10.16
C VAL A 17 22.00 -4.89 -10.45
N LEU A 18 21.12 -4.91 -9.45
CA LEU A 18 19.78 -4.38 -9.57
C LEU A 18 19.77 -2.92 -9.17
N VAL A 19 19.17 -2.07 -9.99
CA VAL A 19 18.99 -0.65 -9.72
C VAL A 19 17.51 -0.32 -9.85
N GLY A 20 16.95 0.28 -8.82
CA GLY A 20 15.52 0.58 -8.74
C GLY A 20 15.20 1.34 -7.46
N ASP A 21 13.94 1.77 -7.36
CA ASP A 21 13.41 2.49 -6.21
C ASP A 21 12.24 1.67 -5.66
N PRO A 22 12.38 1.05 -4.47
CA PRO A 22 11.34 0.19 -3.90
C PRO A 22 10.09 0.98 -3.48
N GLN A 23 10.20 2.31 -3.37
CA GLN A 23 9.12 3.20 -2.99
C GLN A 23 8.31 3.70 -4.20
N GLN A 24 8.76 3.45 -5.43
CA GLN A 24 7.96 3.77 -6.62
C GLN A 24 6.78 2.83 -6.82
N LEU A 25 5.92 3.20 -7.77
CA LEU A 25 4.82 2.36 -8.20
C LEU A 25 5.28 0.93 -8.48
N GLN A 26 4.47 0.01 -8.00
CA GLN A 26 4.78 -1.41 -8.07
C GLN A 26 4.65 -1.91 -9.50
N ALA A 27 5.34 -3.02 -9.79
CA ALA A 27 5.26 -3.66 -11.10
C ALA A 27 3.80 -3.89 -11.50
N ILE A 28 3.47 -3.80 -12.78
CA ILE A 28 2.11 -4.12 -13.26
C ILE A 28 1.83 -5.62 -13.08
N GLU A 29 2.82 -6.46 -13.43
CA GLU A 29 2.79 -7.93 -13.24
C GLU A 29 2.73 -8.33 -11.76
N ALA A 30 2.43 -9.59 -11.49
CA ALA A 30 2.34 -10.11 -10.12
C ALA A 30 3.70 -10.11 -9.41
N GLY A 31 3.69 -9.77 -8.12
CA GLY A 31 4.85 -9.78 -7.23
C GLY A 31 5.61 -8.45 -7.15
N ALA A 32 6.41 -8.35 -6.10
CA ALA A 32 7.30 -7.23 -5.77
C ALA A 32 8.73 -7.75 -5.53
N ALA A 33 9.29 -8.50 -6.49
CA ALA A 33 10.57 -9.19 -6.33
C ALA A 33 11.74 -8.24 -5.99
N PHE A 34 11.80 -7.05 -6.59
CA PHE A 34 12.85 -6.07 -6.26
C PHE A 34 12.74 -5.58 -4.81
N ARG A 35 11.53 -5.19 -4.37
CA ARG A 35 11.25 -4.84 -2.95
C ARG A 35 11.69 -5.97 -2.02
N SER A 36 11.25 -7.19 -2.30
CA SER A 36 11.49 -8.35 -1.46
C SER A 36 12.96 -8.77 -1.39
N LEU A 37 13.73 -8.55 -2.46
CA LEU A 37 15.18 -8.72 -2.45
C LEU A 37 15.86 -7.64 -1.62
N HIS A 38 15.42 -6.39 -1.77
CA HIS A 38 15.97 -5.25 -1.04
C HIS A 38 15.71 -5.35 0.47
N GLU A 39 14.51 -5.73 0.89
CA GLU A 39 14.17 -5.93 2.31
C GLU A 39 14.97 -7.07 2.95
N ARG A 40 15.22 -8.16 2.21
CA ARG A 40 15.92 -9.35 2.72
C ARG A 40 17.44 -9.23 2.72
N HIS A 41 18.01 -8.59 1.71
CA HIS A 41 19.46 -8.54 1.50
C HIS A 41 20.05 -7.13 1.69
N GLY A 42 19.20 -6.13 1.93
CA GLY A 42 19.60 -4.73 1.98
C GLY A 42 19.99 -4.18 0.61
N GLY A 43 20.64 -3.03 0.62
CA GLY A 43 21.17 -2.39 -0.57
C GLY A 43 21.93 -1.11 -0.24
N VAL A 44 22.60 -0.56 -1.24
CA VAL A 44 23.16 0.79 -1.14
C VAL A 44 22.07 1.77 -1.60
N GLU A 45 21.78 2.76 -0.77
CA GLU A 45 20.82 3.80 -1.06
C GLU A 45 21.51 5.09 -1.53
N ILE A 46 20.93 5.75 -2.53
CA ILE A 46 21.37 7.06 -2.99
C ILE A 46 20.36 8.09 -2.46
N GLY A 47 20.74 8.80 -1.41
CA GLY A 47 19.86 9.76 -0.73
C GLY A 47 19.82 11.18 -1.32
N GLU A 48 20.68 11.47 -2.30
CA GLU A 48 20.79 12.82 -2.87
C GLU A 48 19.74 13.07 -3.96
N VAL A 49 18.79 13.96 -3.68
CA VAL A 49 17.75 14.38 -4.63
C VAL A 49 18.31 15.46 -5.55
N ARG A 50 18.49 15.14 -6.84
CA ARG A 50 19.03 16.07 -7.86
C ARG A 50 17.97 16.77 -8.71
N ARG A 51 16.72 16.30 -8.71
CA ARG A 51 15.66 16.76 -9.63
C ARG A 51 15.11 18.13 -9.24
N GLN A 52 14.75 18.29 -7.98
CA GLN A 52 14.18 19.51 -7.43
C GLN A 52 15.25 20.59 -7.25
N ARG A 53 14.94 21.83 -7.65
CA ARG A 53 15.91 22.94 -7.63
C ARG A 53 16.09 23.55 -6.24
N GLN A 54 15.04 23.59 -5.43
CA GLN A 54 15.05 24.21 -4.10
C GLN A 54 15.26 23.18 -2.98
N ASP A 55 15.96 23.55 -1.91
CA ASP A 55 16.28 22.64 -0.79
C ASP A 55 15.04 22.08 -0.11
N TRP A 56 14.05 22.91 0.20
CA TRP A 56 12.81 22.46 0.83
C TRP A 56 12.03 21.46 -0.03
N GLN A 57 12.16 21.55 -1.36
CA GLN A 57 11.53 20.58 -2.29
C GLN A 57 12.29 19.25 -2.28
N ARG A 58 13.63 19.28 -2.14
CA ARG A 58 14.44 18.08 -1.95
C ARG A 58 14.07 17.37 -0.64
N ASP A 59 13.90 18.14 0.43
CA ASP A 59 13.48 17.62 1.74
C ASP A 59 12.06 17.05 1.69
N ALA A 60 11.10 17.78 1.11
CA ALA A 60 9.73 17.28 0.92
C ALA A 60 9.70 16.01 0.05
N THR A 61 10.56 15.90 -0.96
CA THR A 61 10.68 14.68 -1.79
C THR A 61 11.25 13.51 -1.00
N ARG A 62 12.23 13.76 -0.12
CA ARG A 62 12.75 12.76 0.82
C ARG A 62 11.67 12.31 1.81
N ASP A 63 10.85 13.25 2.30
CA ASP A 63 9.72 12.95 3.18
C ASP A 63 8.69 12.06 2.47
N LEU A 64 8.39 12.33 1.20
CA LEU A 64 7.53 11.46 0.39
C LEU A 64 8.10 10.04 0.24
N ALA A 65 9.39 9.93 -0.07
CA ALA A 65 10.07 8.64 -0.24
C ALA A 65 10.16 7.84 1.07
N THR A 66 10.25 8.51 2.21
CA THR A 66 10.33 7.89 3.55
C THR A 66 8.97 7.69 4.22
N GLY A 67 7.86 7.88 3.48
CA GLY A 67 6.50 7.69 3.99
C GLY A 67 6.00 8.80 4.94
N ARG A 68 6.78 9.86 5.15
CA ARG A 68 6.40 11.07 5.92
C ARG A 68 5.53 12.01 5.07
N ILE A 69 4.46 11.46 4.47
CA ILE A 69 3.57 12.15 3.53
C ILE A 69 2.95 13.41 4.16
N GLY A 70 2.59 13.36 5.45
CA GLY A 70 2.05 14.51 6.18
C GLY A 70 3.01 15.70 6.23
N ALA A 71 4.30 15.45 6.48
CA ALA A 71 5.34 16.49 6.49
C ALA A 71 5.55 17.08 5.10
N ALA A 72 5.58 16.23 4.06
CA ALA A 72 5.70 16.68 2.68
C ALA A 72 4.51 17.56 2.24
N ILE A 73 3.27 17.13 2.50
CA ILE A 73 2.07 17.93 2.22
C ILE A 73 2.09 19.21 3.06
N GLY A 74 2.61 19.16 4.29
CA GLY A 74 3.00 20.29 5.12
C GLY A 74 3.80 21.34 4.36
N ALA A 75 4.94 20.92 3.82
CA ALA A 75 5.88 21.78 3.11
C ALA A 75 5.29 22.39 1.83
N TYR A 76 4.54 21.63 1.03
CA TYR A 76 3.89 22.17 -0.17
C TYR A 76 2.78 23.17 0.16
N ASP A 77 1.99 22.90 1.19
CA ASP A 77 0.91 23.81 1.62
C ASP A 77 1.45 25.14 2.15
N ALA A 78 2.57 25.12 2.89
CA ALA A 78 3.26 26.33 3.34
C ALA A 78 3.72 27.23 2.17
N GLN A 79 3.84 26.67 0.96
CA GLN A 79 4.16 27.38 -0.28
C GLN A 79 2.92 27.69 -1.13
N GLY A 80 1.72 27.48 -0.60
CA GLY A 80 0.44 27.70 -1.30
C GLY A 80 0.21 26.72 -2.46
N MET A 81 0.81 25.54 -2.42
CA MET A 81 0.73 24.55 -3.49
C MET A 81 -0.30 23.43 -3.23
N VAL A 82 -1.07 23.52 -2.14
CA VAL A 82 -2.14 22.58 -1.81
C VAL A 82 -3.47 23.32 -1.84
N HIS A 83 -4.42 22.80 -2.62
CA HIS A 83 -5.69 23.47 -2.94
C HIS A 83 -6.86 22.56 -2.60
N GLN A 84 -7.74 23.05 -1.72
CA GLN A 84 -8.97 22.37 -1.33
C GLN A 84 -10.17 23.06 -1.99
N ALA A 85 -11.04 22.28 -2.64
CA ALA A 85 -12.34 22.74 -3.13
C ALA A 85 -13.48 22.04 -2.37
N ALA A 86 -14.73 22.49 -2.53
CA ALA A 86 -15.86 21.85 -1.86
C ALA A 86 -16.15 20.47 -2.45
N THR A 87 -16.02 20.31 -3.77
CA THR A 87 -16.23 19.05 -4.48
C THR A 87 -15.05 18.66 -5.37
N ARG A 88 -14.98 17.38 -5.77
CA ARG A 88 -13.98 16.93 -6.75
C ARG A 88 -14.14 17.64 -8.09
N ASP A 89 -15.38 17.91 -8.51
CA ASP A 89 -15.66 18.59 -9.77
C ASP A 89 -15.17 20.04 -9.76
N GLU A 90 -15.35 20.75 -8.64
CA GLU A 90 -14.76 22.07 -8.43
C GLU A 90 -13.23 22.01 -8.40
N ALA A 91 -12.64 21.05 -7.68
CA ALA A 91 -11.20 20.85 -7.65
C ALA A 91 -10.63 20.63 -9.06
N ARG A 92 -11.35 19.88 -9.91
CA ARG A 92 -10.98 19.68 -11.32
C ARG A 92 -11.04 20.99 -12.12
N ALA A 93 -12.10 21.78 -11.96
CA ALA A 93 -12.25 23.06 -12.63
C ALA A 93 -11.15 24.05 -12.23
N GLU A 94 -10.92 24.22 -10.92
CA GLU A 94 -9.85 25.08 -10.39
C GLU A 94 -8.46 24.61 -10.80
N LEU A 95 -8.23 23.29 -10.85
CA LEU A 95 -6.97 22.73 -11.34
C LEU A 95 -6.70 23.18 -12.77
N VAL A 96 -7.68 23.05 -13.66
CA VAL A 96 -7.56 23.44 -15.06
C VAL A 96 -7.32 24.95 -15.19
N GLU A 97 -7.95 25.77 -14.35
CA GLU A 97 -7.70 27.22 -14.30
C GLU A 97 -6.29 27.58 -13.87
N ARG A 98 -5.78 26.94 -12.80
CA ARG A 98 -4.40 27.17 -12.37
C ARG A 98 -3.41 26.68 -13.42
N TRP A 99 -3.68 25.53 -14.03
CA TRP A 99 -2.87 24.99 -15.10
C TRP A 99 -2.80 25.94 -16.31
N ASP A 100 -3.94 26.52 -16.72
CA ASP A 100 -3.98 27.47 -17.83
C ASP A 100 -3.25 28.79 -17.50
N ARG A 101 -3.41 29.29 -16.27
CA ARG A 101 -2.65 30.46 -15.78
C ARG A 101 -1.15 30.19 -15.78
N ASP A 102 -0.74 29.01 -15.29
CA ASP A 102 0.66 28.59 -15.25
C ASP A 102 1.24 28.40 -16.66
N ARG A 103 0.43 27.91 -17.60
CA ARG A 103 0.78 27.77 -19.01
C ARG A 103 1.05 29.14 -19.66
N GLN A 104 0.21 30.14 -19.38
CA GLN A 104 0.38 31.49 -19.91
C GLN A 104 1.56 32.21 -19.26
N ALA A 105 1.77 32.05 -17.96
CA ALA A 105 2.87 32.68 -17.23
C ALA A 105 4.25 32.10 -17.58
N HIS A 106 4.31 30.81 -17.91
CA HIS A 106 5.55 30.09 -18.19
C HIS A 106 5.41 29.24 -19.45
N PRO A 107 5.29 29.82 -20.66
CA PRO A 107 4.97 29.09 -21.89
C PRO A 107 5.98 27.99 -22.23
N GLU A 108 7.27 28.23 -21.98
CA GLU A 108 8.37 27.30 -22.26
C GLU A 108 8.48 26.15 -21.24
N ALA A 109 7.83 26.24 -20.08
CA ALA A 109 7.94 25.23 -19.04
C ALA A 109 7.19 23.95 -19.41
N SER A 110 7.85 22.80 -19.29
CA SER A 110 7.20 21.51 -19.45
C SER A 110 6.18 21.27 -18.33
N ARG A 111 4.99 20.77 -18.68
CA ARG A 111 3.90 20.57 -17.73
C ARG A 111 3.03 19.35 -18.02
N ILE A 112 2.48 18.76 -16.96
CA ILE A 112 1.52 17.66 -17.05
C ILE A 112 0.56 17.64 -15.85
N ILE A 113 -0.68 17.22 -16.11
CA ILE A 113 -1.67 16.91 -15.07
C ILE A 113 -1.62 15.41 -14.76
N LEU A 114 -1.50 15.04 -13.49
CA LEU A 114 -1.40 13.66 -13.02
C LEU A 114 -2.61 13.26 -12.19
N ILE A 115 -3.14 12.08 -12.46
CA ILE A 115 -4.33 11.54 -11.80
C ILE A 115 -4.30 10.00 -11.78
N HIS A 116 -5.13 9.37 -10.95
CA HIS A 116 -5.11 7.92 -10.80
C HIS A 116 -5.92 7.14 -11.87
N THR A 117 -7.05 7.66 -12.38
CA THR A 117 -7.99 6.94 -13.26
C THR A 117 -8.00 7.48 -14.68
N ASN A 118 -8.28 6.59 -15.64
CA ASN A 118 -8.41 6.97 -17.05
C ASN A 118 -9.64 7.86 -17.32
N ASP A 119 -10.71 7.73 -16.53
CA ASP A 119 -11.92 8.54 -16.70
C ASP A 119 -11.65 10.01 -16.39
N GLU A 120 -10.95 10.27 -15.28
CA GLU A 120 -10.51 11.61 -14.92
C GLU A 120 -9.46 12.14 -15.91
N VAL A 121 -8.56 11.29 -16.44
CA VAL A 121 -7.64 11.69 -17.52
C VAL A 121 -8.42 12.21 -18.72
N ARG A 122 -9.49 11.51 -19.14
CA ARG A 122 -10.31 11.94 -20.27
C ARG A 122 -10.99 13.28 -20.00
N ALA A 123 -11.59 13.44 -18.82
CA ALA A 123 -12.25 14.68 -18.42
C ALA A 123 -11.26 15.86 -18.36
N LEU A 124 -10.09 15.67 -17.77
CA LEU A 124 -9.04 16.69 -17.66
C LEU A 124 -8.42 17.05 -19.01
N ASN A 125 -8.19 16.07 -19.88
CA ASN A 125 -7.72 16.34 -21.25
C ASN A 125 -8.71 17.20 -22.04
N GLN A 126 -10.01 16.88 -21.94
CA GLN A 126 -11.06 17.64 -22.60
C GLN A 126 -11.14 19.07 -22.06
N ALA A 127 -11.19 19.24 -20.73
CA ALA A 127 -11.25 20.55 -20.11
C ALA A 127 -10.02 21.41 -20.40
N ALA A 128 -8.82 20.82 -20.40
CA ALA A 128 -7.58 21.51 -20.77
C ALA A 128 -7.61 21.96 -22.24
N ARG A 129 -8.05 21.10 -23.15
CA ARG A 129 -8.18 21.41 -24.58
C ARG A 129 -9.19 22.52 -24.84
N GLU A 130 -10.30 22.53 -24.12
CA GLU A 130 -11.30 23.60 -24.19
C GLU A 130 -10.74 24.96 -23.81
N ARG A 131 -9.83 25.03 -22.81
CA ARG A 131 -9.13 26.29 -22.47
C ARG A 131 -8.24 26.78 -23.61
N LEU A 132 -7.46 25.89 -24.24
CA LEU A 132 -6.63 26.28 -25.40
C LEU A 132 -7.49 26.73 -26.57
N ARG A 133 -8.61 26.04 -26.83
CA ARG A 133 -9.54 26.46 -27.88
C ARG A 133 -10.13 27.84 -27.60
N ALA A 134 -10.59 28.08 -26.38
CA ALA A 134 -11.15 29.37 -25.98
C ALA A 134 -10.12 30.51 -26.07
N ALA A 135 -8.84 30.21 -25.85
CA ALA A 135 -7.74 31.15 -26.02
C ALA A 135 -7.34 31.38 -27.49
N GLY A 136 -7.83 30.58 -28.44
CA GLY A 136 -7.43 30.65 -29.85
C GLY A 136 -6.08 29.98 -30.15
N ASP A 137 -5.56 29.17 -29.23
CA ASP A 137 -4.26 28.49 -29.33
C ASP A 137 -4.32 27.20 -30.18
N LEU A 138 -5.52 26.79 -30.60
CA LEU A 138 -5.74 25.60 -31.43
C LEU A 138 -6.22 25.96 -32.83
N GLY A 139 -5.74 25.20 -33.82
CA GLY A 139 -6.28 25.23 -35.18
C GLY A 139 -7.68 24.61 -35.29
N GLY A 140 -8.14 24.41 -36.54
CA GLY A 140 -9.40 23.72 -36.82
C GLY A 140 -9.36 22.25 -36.39
N ASP A 141 -10.50 21.75 -35.90
CA ASP A 141 -10.65 20.34 -35.52
C ASP A 141 -10.58 19.43 -36.74
N VAL A 142 -9.74 18.40 -36.65
CA VAL A 142 -9.67 17.27 -37.57
C VAL A 142 -10.04 16.01 -36.80
N GLN A 143 -11.10 15.34 -37.23
CA GLN A 143 -11.50 14.07 -36.64
C GLN A 143 -10.60 12.95 -37.17
N VAL A 144 -10.00 12.20 -36.27
CA VAL A 144 -9.10 11.09 -36.57
C VAL A 144 -9.54 9.86 -35.81
N THR A 145 -9.56 8.71 -36.48
CA THR A 145 -9.75 7.41 -35.82
C THR A 145 -8.42 6.94 -35.27
N VAL A 146 -8.27 6.98 -33.95
CA VAL A 146 -7.11 6.42 -33.24
C VAL A 146 -7.47 5.05 -32.65
N GLU A 147 -6.47 4.33 -32.13
CA GLU A 147 -6.66 2.98 -31.53
C GLU A 147 -7.81 2.92 -30.50
N ARG A 148 -8.02 4.02 -29.76
CA ARG A 148 -9.03 4.12 -28.70
C ARG A 148 -10.36 4.71 -29.17
N GLY A 149 -10.59 4.74 -30.49
CA GLY A 149 -11.79 5.29 -31.10
C GLY A 149 -11.58 6.69 -31.72
N PRO A 150 -12.65 7.28 -32.29
CA PRO A 150 -12.58 8.58 -32.92
C PRO A 150 -12.27 9.69 -31.90
N ARG A 151 -11.39 10.61 -32.28
CA ARG A 151 -11.05 11.81 -31.51
C ARG A 151 -10.79 12.99 -32.44
N ASN A 152 -11.06 14.20 -31.93
CA ASN A 152 -10.68 15.42 -32.63
C ASN A 152 -9.31 15.89 -32.15
N PHE A 153 -8.45 16.25 -33.09
CA PHE A 153 -7.17 16.89 -32.86
C PHE A 153 -7.09 18.19 -33.67
N ALA A 154 -6.23 19.11 -33.26
CA ALA A 154 -5.94 20.34 -33.96
C ALA A 154 -4.44 20.63 -33.92
N SER A 155 -3.93 21.45 -34.85
CA SER A 155 -2.60 22.04 -34.66
C SER A 155 -2.56 22.81 -33.34
N GLY A 156 -1.45 22.68 -32.62
CA GLY A 156 -1.30 23.19 -31.25
C GLY A 156 -1.68 22.19 -30.16
N ASP A 157 -2.38 21.08 -30.48
CA ASP A 157 -2.75 20.10 -29.47
C ASP A 157 -1.52 19.38 -28.89
N ARG A 158 -1.51 19.20 -27.57
CA ARG A 158 -0.54 18.34 -26.90
C ARG A 158 -1.00 16.89 -26.92
N ILE A 159 -0.14 15.98 -27.37
CA ILE A 159 -0.43 14.55 -27.46
C ILE A 159 0.59 13.69 -26.71
N MET A 160 0.18 12.46 -26.44
CA MET A 160 1.03 11.40 -25.90
C MET A 160 1.06 10.20 -26.86
N PHE A 161 2.25 9.71 -27.17
CA PHE A 161 2.45 8.45 -27.87
C PHE A 161 2.22 7.28 -26.92
N LEU A 162 1.38 6.31 -27.31
CA LEU A 162 0.96 5.19 -26.47
C LEU A 162 1.67 3.87 -26.79
N ARG A 163 2.46 3.82 -27.87
CA ARG A 163 3.22 2.62 -28.30
C ARG A 163 4.65 3.00 -28.66
N ASN A 164 5.57 2.08 -28.41
CA ASN A 164 6.95 2.23 -28.90
C ASN A 164 6.97 2.02 -30.41
N GLU A 165 7.59 2.94 -31.15
CA GLU A 165 7.84 2.78 -32.57
C GLU A 165 9.27 3.24 -32.89
N ARG A 166 10.14 2.28 -33.25
CA ARG A 166 11.57 2.53 -33.45
C ARG A 166 11.81 3.36 -34.69
N GLY A 167 11.03 3.18 -35.77
CA GLY A 167 11.16 3.96 -36.99
C GLY A 167 10.90 5.45 -36.76
N LEU A 168 9.89 5.75 -35.96
CA LEU A 168 9.56 7.12 -35.52
C LEU A 168 10.47 7.61 -34.38
N GLY A 169 11.18 6.69 -33.73
CA GLY A 169 12.01 6.93 -32.55
C GLY A 169 11.22 7.48 -31.36
N VAL A 170 9.96 7.08 -31.24
CA VAL A 170 9.07 7.44 -30.13
C VAL A 170 8.91 6.24 -29.20
N LYS A 171 8.77 6.53 -27.91
CA LYS A 171 8.46 5.55 -26.86
C LYS A 171 7.06 5.81 -26.30
N ASN A 172 6.43 4.80 -25.74
CA ASN A 172 5.21 4.95 -24.94
C ASN A 172 5.47 5.96 -23.81
N GLY A 173 4.61 6.97 -23.70
CA GLY A 173 4.75 8.09 -22.78
C GLY A 173 5.49 9.31 -23.35
N THR A 174 5.99 9.25 -24.58
CA THR A 174 6.58 10.43 -25.25
C THR A 174 5.50 11.49 -25.45
N LEU A 175 5.79 12.73 -25.08
CA LEU A 175 4.92 13.88 -25.26
C LEU A 175 5.39 14.74 -26.43
N GLY A 176 4.44 15.42 -27.07
CA GLY A 176 4.72 16.39 -28.12
C GLY A 176 3.52 17.27 -28.45
N VAL A 177 3.77 18.27 -29.28
CA VAL A 177 2.76 19.21 -29.78
C VAL A 177 2.55 18.99 -31.27
N ILE A 178 1.29 18.92 -31.70
CA ILE A 178 0.93 18.80 -33.11
C ILE A 178 1.28 20.10 -33.83
N GLU A 179 2.16 20.04 -34.83
CA GLU A 179 2.44 21.16 -35.73
C GLU A 179 1.39 21.18 -36.86
N ALA A 180 1.05 20.01 -37.40
CA ALA A 180 0.05 19.85 -38.47
C ALA A 180 -0.69 18.53 -38.33
N VAL A 181 -1.99 18.53 -38.62
CA VAL A 181 -2.84 17.34 -38.64
C VAL A 181 -3.76 17.35 -39.85
N SER A 182 -3.92 16.17 -40.46
CA SER A 182 -4.95 15.86 -41.45
C SER A 182 -5.56 14.50 -41.12
N GLU A 183 -6.62 14.10 -41.84
CA GLU A 183 -7.24 12.78 -41.67
C GLU A 183 -6.28 11.61 -41.96
N GLN A 184 -5.22 11.86 -42.73
CA GLN A 184 -4.26 10.83 -43.17
C GLN A 184 -2.92 10.90 -42.44
N SER A 185 -2.49 12.08 -41.99
CA SER A 185 -1.13 12.22 -41.44
C SER A 185 -1.04 13.25 -40.33
N MET A 186 -0.03 13.10 -39.50
CA MET A 186 0.24 14.02 -38.39
C MET A 186 1.73 14.36 -38.32
N SER A 187 2.03 15.62 -38.05
CA SER A 187 3.37 16.13 -37.74
C SER A 187 3.40 16.64 -36.32
N VAL A 188 4.35 16.15 -35.53
CA VAL A 188 4.45 16.39 -34.09
C VAL A 188 5.87 16.80 -33.74
N ARG A 189 5.99 17.89 -32.97
CA ARG A 189 7.23 18.27 -32.29
C ARG A 189 7.27 17.62 -30.92
N THR A 190 8.15 16.65 -30.70
CA THR A 190 8.30 16.03 -29.37
C THR A 190 9.06 16.95 -28.42
N ASP A 191 8.89 16.76 -27.11
CA ASP A 191 9.50 17.61 -26.08
C ASP A 191 11.04 17.62 -26.11
N ASN A 192 11.67 16.61 -26.69
CA ASN A 192 13.11 16.57 -26.94
C ASN A 192 13.55 17.31 -28.22
N GLY A 193 12.64 18.06 -28.87
CA GLY A 193 12.91 18.89 -30.05
C GLY A 193 12.80 18.16 -31.40
N ARG A 194 12.58 16.84 -31.42
CA ARG A 194 12.50 16.06 -32.67
C ARG A 194 11.17 16.32 -33.40
N ALA A 195 11.25 16.51 -34.72
CA ALA A 195 10.08 16.46 -35.59
C ALA A 195 9.77 15.00 -35.94
N VAL A 196 8.52 14.58 -35.72
CA VAL A 196 8.03 13.24 -36.03
C VAL A 196 6.82 13.39 -36.94
N ARG A 197 6.90 12.81 -38.15
CA ARG A 197 5.80 12.75 -39.11
C ARG A 197 5.44 11.31 -39.37
N PHE A 198 4.14 11.01 -39.34
CA PHE A 198 3.64 9.67 -39.58
C PHE A 198 2.28 9.69 -40.27
N ASP A 199 1.98 8.60 -40.97
CA ASP A 199 0.66 8.31 -41.52
C ASP A 199 -0.17 7.62 -40.43
N LEU A 200 -1.42 8.04 -40.29
CA LEU A 200 -2.34 7.53 -39.28
C LEU A 200 -2.74 6.08 -39.54
N LYS A 201 -2.60 5.60 -40.78
CA LYS A 201 -2.78 4.17 -41.11
C LYS A 201 -1.66 3.29 -40.52
N ASP A 202 -0.45 3.83 -40.40
CA ASP A 202 0.73 3.10 -39.95
C ASP A 202 0.92 3.25 -38.44
N TYR A 203 0.47 4.37 -37.86
CA TYR A 203 0.57 4.64 -36.44
C TYR A 203 -0.63 5.44 -35.91
N ALA A 204 -1.53 4.76 -35.20
CA ALA A 204 -2.75 5.32 -34.60
C ALA A 204 -2.74 5.28 -33.06
N HIS A 205 -1.60 4.99 -32.43
CA HIS A 205 -1.47 4.84 -30.98
C HIS A 205 -1.12 6.17 -30.29
N ILE A 206 -2.04 7.13 -30.36
CA ILE A 206 -1.93 8.46 -29.75
C ILE A 206 -3.18 8.84 -28.94
N ASP A 207 -3.01 9.76 -28.01
CA ASP A 207 -4.11 10.38 -27.25
C ASP A 207 -3.72 11.81 -26.85
N HIS A 208 -4.67 12.59 -26.32
CA HIS A 208 -4.35 13.88 -25.73
C HIS A 208 -3.38 13.72 -24.55
N GLY A 209 -2.42 14.65 -24.46
CA GLY A 209 -1.27 14.59 -23.56
C GLY A 209 -1.23 15.71 -22.52
N TYR A 210 -2.35 16.38 -22.24
CA TYR A 210 -2.44 17.39 -21.18
C TYR A 210 -2.46 16.74 -19.78
N ALA A 211 -3.17 15.62 -19.67
CA ALA A 211 -3.30 14.80 -18.48
C ALA A 211 -2.88 13.35 -18.74
N ALA A 212 -2.33 12.70 -17.71
CA ALA A 212 -1.93 11.30 -17.75
C ALA A 212 -2.15 10.61 -16.41
N THR A 213 -2.22 9.28 -16.44
CA THR A 213 -2.23 8.52 -15.21
C THR A 213 -0.87 8.59 -14.53
N ILE A 214 -0.84 8.53 -13.19
CA ILE A 214 0.42 8.54 -12.41
C ILE A 214 1.37 7.41 -12.87
N HIS A 215 0.81 6.24 -13.23
CA HIS A 215 1.57 5.12 -13.80
C HIS A 215 2.30 5.48 -15.10
N LYS A 216 1.67 6.26 -15.98
CA LYS A 216 2.28 6.71 -17.24
C LYS A 216 3.34 7.78 -17.05
N ALA A 217 3.33 8.47 -15.91
CA ALA A 217 4.32 9.46 -15.56
C ALA A 217 5.55 8.87 -14.83
N GLN A 218 5.60 7.56 -14.60
CA GLN A 218 6.77 6.93 -13.98
C GLN A 218 8.02 7.14 -14.85
N GLY A 219 9.09 7.63 -14.22
CA GLY A 219 10.33 8.01 -14.92
C GLY A 219 10.26 9.34 -15.69
N MET A 220 9.09 9.98 -15.78
CA MET A 220 8.96 11.33 -16.33
C MET A 220 9.56 12.37 -15.39
N THR A 221 10.07 13.46 -15.96
CA THR A 221 10.44 14.67 -15.22
C THR A 221 9.97 15.87 -16.04
N VAL A 222 9.19 16.75 -15.42
CA VAL A 222 8.71 18.00 -16.02
C VAL A 222 9.03 19.16 -15.09
N ASP A 223 8.92 20.38 -15.56
CA ASP A 223 9.15 21.56 -14.73
C ASP A 223 8.02 21.73 -13.73
N ARG A 224 6.77 21.57 -14.18
CA ARG A 224 5.58 21.80 -13.35
C ARG A 224 4.56 20.67 -13.43
N THR A 225 3.96 20.32 -12.30
CA THR A 225 2.88 19.31 -12.25
C THR A 225 1.63 19.84 -11.57
N HIS A 226 0.47 19.34 -12.01
CA HIS A 226 -0.78 19.47 -11.27
C HIS A 226 -1.26 18.06 -10.94
N VAL A 227 -1.59 17.81 -9.68
CA VAL A 227 -2.04 16.49 -9.21
C VAL A 227 -3.45 16.64 -8.66
N LEU A 228 -4.40 15.89 -9.20
CA LEU A 228 -5.72 15.75 -8.58
C LEU A 228 -5.71 14.52 -7.69
N ALA A 229 -5.84 14.73 -6.38
CA ALA A 229 -5.92 13.65 -5.41
C ALA A 229 -7.32 13.04 -5.37
N THR A 230 -7.37 11.72 -5.27
CA THR A 230 -8.61 10.95 -5.12
C THR A 230 -8.42 9.83 -4.08
N PRO A 231 -9.50 9.27 -3.52
CA PRO A 231 -9.41 8.22 -2.50
C PRO A 231 -8.71 6.92 -2.96
N GLY A 232 -8.53 6.75 -4.27
CA GLY A 232 -7.84 5.62 -4.89
C GLY A 232 -6.31 5.69 -4.83
N MET A 233 -5.75 6.86 -4.52
CA MET A 233 -4.30 7.04 -4.34
C MET A 233 -3.80 6.43 -3.02
N ASP A 234 -2.53 6.05 -3.02
CA ASP A 234 -1.78 5.45 -1.92
C ASP A 234 -0.39 6.13 -1.76
N ALA A 235 0.44 5.63 -0.86
CA ALA A 235 1.77 6.17 -0.59
C ALA A 235 2.67 6.21 -1.85
N HIS A 236 2.73 5.10 -2.58
CA HIS A 236 3.52 4.97 -3.81
C HIS A 236 3.04 5.93 -4.91
N GLY A 237 1.72 5.99 -5.12
CA GLY A 237 1.11 6.92 -6.08
C GLY A 237 1.34 8.37 -5.71
N SER A 238 1.29 8.70 -4.42
CA SER A 238 1.55 10.06 -3.92
C SER A 238 3.01 10.46 -4.11
N TYR A 239 3.95 9.60 -3.73
CA TYR A 239 5.37 9.82 -3.96
C TYR A 239 5.67 9.98 -5.45
N VAL A 240 5.16 9.10 -6.31
CA VAL A 240 5.38 9.22 -7.75
C VAL A 240 4.78 10.53 -8.27
N ALA A 241 3.52 10.83 -7.99
CA ALA A 241 2.85 12.01 -8.54
C ALA A 241 3.52 13.32 -8.11
N LEU A 242 3.81 13.48 -6.82
CA LEU A 242 4.32 14.75 -6.27
C LEU A 242 5.82 14.94 -6.54
N SER A 243 6.59 13.90 -6.86
CA SER A 243 8.04 14.00 -7.10
C SER A 243 8.43 14.28 -8.56
N ARG A 244 7.50 14.37 -9.53
CA ARG A 244 7.85 14.50 -10.96
C ARG A 244 8.29 15.90 -11.40
N HIS A 245 8.05 16.94 -10.60
CA HIS A 245 8.38 18.32 -10.93
C HIS A 245 9.84 18.68 -10.68
N ARG A 246 10.37 19.68 -11.39
CA ARG A 246 11.64 20.37 -11.07
C ARG A 246 11.41 21.66 -10.30
N ASP A 247 10.35 22.39 -10.64
CA ASP A 247 10.08 23.75 -10.18
C ASP A 247 8.89 23.86 -9.23
N GLY A 248 7.80 23.13 -9.48
CA GLY A 248 6.67 23.11 -8.55
C GLY A 248 5.59 22.08 -8.89
N THR A 249 4.83 21.68 -7.87
CA THR A 249 3.68 20.78 -8.01
C THR A 249 2.49 21.35 -7.27
N ASN A 250 1.33 21.47 -7.93
CA ASN A 250 0.09 21.86 -7.28
C ASN A 250 -0.77 20.61 -6.99
N LEU A 251 -1.11 20.37 -5.72
CA LEU A 251 -2.00 19.30 -5.29
C LEU A 251 -3.42 19.84 -5.10
N HIS A 252 -4.41 19.20 -5.70
CA HIS A 252 -5.82 19.60 -5.67
C HIS A 252 -6.67 18.47 -5.10
N TYR A 253 -7.64 18.77 -4.25
CA TYR A 253 -8.57 17.76 -3.73
C TYR A 253 -9.95 18.34 -3.37
N GLY A 254 -10.97 17.50 -3.47
CA GLY A 254 -12.34 17.83 -3.07
C GLY A 254 -12.64 17.47 -1.60
N SER A 255 -13.46 18.27 -0.94
CA SER A 255 -13.90 18.03 0.44
C SER A 255 -14.95 16.90 0.52
N ASP A 256 -15.66 16.62 -0.56
CA ASP A 256 -16.50 15.43 -0.71
C ASP A 256 -15.70 14.11 -0.62
N ASP A 257 -14.49 14.08 -1.15
CA ASP A 257 -13.62 12.90 -1.11
C ASP A 257 -12.89 12.73 0.23
N PHE A 258 -12.37 13.82 0.78
CA PHE A 258 -11.47 13.77 1.93
C PHE A 258 -12.02 14.47 3.17
N ALA A 259 -12.94 15.42 3.07
CA ALA A 259 -13.45 16.29 4.13
C ALA A 259 -12.42 17.18 4.84
N THR A 260 -11.25 16.65 5.19
CA THR A 260 -10.17 17.39 5.87
C THR A 260 -8.81 17.00 5.34
N ARG A 261 -7.83 17.88 5.57
CA ARG A 261 -6.41 17.62 5.28
C ARG A 261 -5.90 16.34 5.96
N ASP A 262 -6.28 16.09 7.21
CA ASP A 262 -5.84 14.88 7.91
C ASP A 262 -6.34 13.60 7.22
N ARG A 263 -7.56 13.62 6.68
CA ARG A 263 -8.10 12.50 5.90
C ARG A 263 -7.41 12.37 4.55
N LEU A 264 -7.07 13.48 3.89
CA LEU A 264 -6.20 13.46 2.70
C LEU A 264 -4.87 12.79 3.02
N VAL A 265 -4.14 13.28 4.03
CA VAL A 265 -2.85 12.72 4.47
C VAL A 265 -2.98 11.24 4.77
N ARG A 266 -3.99 10.83 5.58
CA ARG A 266 -4.23 9.41 5.88
C ARG A 266 -4.47 8.57 4.63
N SER A 267 -5.22 9.09 3.65
CA SER A 267 -5.47 8.37 2.40
C SER A 267 -4.21 8.24 1.56
N LEU A 268 -3.46 9.33 1.42
CA LEU A 268 -2.22 9.37 0.64
C LEU A 268 -1.06 8.65 1.33
N SER A 269 -1.16 8.37 2.64
CA SER A 269 -0.17 7.59 3.40
C SER A 269 -0.46 6.10 3.45
N ARG A 270 -1.60 5.63 2.89
CA ARG A 270 -1.93 4.21 2.94
C ARG A 270 -0.89 3.42 2.15
N ASP A 271 -0.30 2.41 2.78
CA ASP A 271 0.48 1.42 2.07
C ASP A 271 -0.44 0.36 1.45
N ARG A 272 -0.23 0.06 0.16
CA ARG A 272 -0.93 -0.96 -0.61
C ARG A 272 0.06 -1.86 -1.32
N ALA A 273 1.21 -2.09 -0.69
CA ALA A 273 2.24 -2.91 -1.29
C ALA A 273 1.71 -4.31 -1.68
N LYS A 274 2.06 -4.74 -2.89
CA LYS A 274 1.98 -6.11 -3.37
C LYS A 274 2.81 -7.02 -2.47
N ASP A 275 2.13 -8.01 -1.92
CA ASP A 275 2.76 -9.07 -1.15
C ASP A 275 3.48 -10.05 -2.07
N MET A 276 4.55 -10.66 -1.56
CA MET A 276 5.16 -11.86 -2.12
C MET A 276 4.72 -13.07 -1.31
N ALA A 277 4.61 -14.24 -1.96
CA ALA A 277 4.33 -15.49 -1.25
C ALA A 277 5.35 -15.75 -0.12
N SER A 278 6.62 -15.38 -0.34
CA SER A 278 7.69 -15.47 0.64
C SER A 278 7.53 -14.55 1.86
N ASP A 279 6.65 -13.54 1.79
CA ASP A 279 6.41 -12.65 2.93
C ASP A 279 5.56 -13.35 4.02
N TYR A 280 5.04 -14.53 3.72
CA TYR A 280 4.19 -15.34 4.59
C TYR A 280 4.88 -16.60 5.12
N GLU A 281 6.21 -16.71 4.94
CA GLU A 281 7.02 -17.83 5.46
C GLU A 281 7.42 -17.65 6.94
N GLN A 282 7.11 -16.51 7.58
CA GLN A 282 7.33 -16.28 9.01
C GLN A 282 6.03 -16.12 9.81
N ILE A 283 6.13 -16.39 11.11
CA ILE A 283 5.07 -16.63 12.09
C ILE A 283 4.03 -15.49 12.09
N ASP A 284 2.76 -15.88 11.96
CA ASP A 284 1.53 -15.10 11.80
C ASP A 284 1.35 -14.27 10.50
N PRO A 285 1.03 -14.96 9.39
CA PRO A 285 0.61 -14.35 8.12
C PRO A 285 -0.51 -13.31 8.22
N ALA A 286 -1.42 -13.44 9.19
CA ALA A 286 -2.58 -12.57 9.31
C ALA A 286 -2.24 -11.24 10.00
N GLN A 287 -1.37 -11.28 11.00
CA GLN A 287 -0.87 -10.08 11.67
C GLN A 287 0.01 -9.24 10.73
N HIS A 288 0.96 -9.89 10.03
CA HIS A 288 1.83 -9.20 9.07
C HIS A 288 1.07 -8.65 7.86
N TYR A 289 -0.01 -9.32 7.43
CA TYR A 289 -0.94 -8.81 6.42
C TYR A 289 -1.71 -7.56 6.90
N ALA A 290 -2.20 -7.57 8.14
CA ALA A 290 -2.97 -6.47 8.71
C ALA A 290 -2.11 -5.21 8.89
N GLU A 291 -0.93 -5.33 9.47
CA GLU A 291 -0.02 -4.22 9.73
C GLU A 291 0.40 -3.50 8.44
N ARG A 292 0.73 -4.26 7.38
CA ARG A 292 1.12 -3.70 6.06
C ARG A 292 0.00 -2.99 5.31
N ARG A 293 -1.27 -3.28 5.63
CA ARG A 293 -2.44 -2.57 5.08
C ARG A 293 -2.84 -1.35 5.92
N GLY A 294 -1.99 -0.95 6.88
CA GLY A 294 -2.29 0.14 7.81
C GLY A 294 -3.37 -0.23 8.83
N ILE A 295 -3.68 -1.52 8.99
CA ILE A 295 -4.56 -2.02 10.04
C ILE A 295 -3.68 -2.29 11.26
N THR A 296 -3.13 -1.23 11.85
CA THR A 296 -2.47 -1.37 13.16
C THR A 296 -3.51 -1.74 14.20
N PHE A 297 -3.40 -2.94 14.77
CA PHE A 297 -4.28 -3.47 15.82
C PHE A 297 -4.51 -2.45 16.96
N ARG A 298 -3.48 -1.66 17.29
CA ARG A 298 -3.53 -0.55 18.26
C ARG A 298 -4.57 0.53 17.94
N GLN A 299 -4.67 1.00 16.69
CA GLN A 299 -5.60 2.11 16.37
C GLN A 299 -7.05 1.67 16.44
N ARG A 300 -7.36 0.45 15.97
CA ARG A 300 -8.71 -0.11 16.02
C ARG A 300 -9.15 -0.41 17.46
N VAL A 301 -8.23 -0.90 18.30
CA VAL A 301 -8.48 -1.08 19.74
C VAL A 301 -8.70 0.26 20.43
N VAL A 302 -7.89 1.29 20.16
CA VAL A 302 -8.08 2.64 20.75
C VAL A 302 -9.40 3.28 20.31
N GLU A 303 -9.81 3.11 19.05
CA GLU A 303 -11.07 3.65 18.52
C GLU A 303 -12.29 2.91 19.07
N ILE A 304 -12.20 1.59 19.24
CA ILE A 304 -13.21 0.74 19.88
C ILE A 304 -13.31 1.06 21.39
N VAL A 305 -12.18 1.18 22.09
CA VAL A 305 -12.11 1.52 23.52
C VAL A 305 -12.66 2.93 23.78
N ARG A 306 -12.33 3.92 22.93
CA ARG A 306 -12.88 5.30 23.04
C ARG A 306 -14.40 5.37 22.84
N ARG A 307 -14.98 4.43 22.10
CA ARG A 307 -16.42 4.36 21.83
C ARG A 307 -17.20 3.62 22.92
N ILE A 308 -16.52 2.80 23.72
CA ILE A 308 -17.13 1.91 24.72
C ILE A 308 -16.91 2.41 26.16
N VAL A 309 -15.86 3.20 26.43
CA VAL A 309 -15.50 3.62 27.79
C VAL A 309 -16.09 4.99 28.16
N PRO A 310 -16.87 5.10 29.27
CA PRO A 310 -17.38 6.38 29.78
C PRO A 310 -16.27 7.38 30.15
N GLU A 311 -16.53 8.68 29.99
CA GLU A 311 -15.54 9.76 30.16
C GLU A 311 -14.73 9.71 31.47
N LYS A 312 -15.35 9.23 32.56
CA LYS A 312 -14.74 9.16 33.91
C LYS A 312 -13.60 8.15 34.05
N LEU A 313 -13.36 7.30 33.05
CA LEU A 313 -12.28 6.30 33.06
C LEU A 313 -11.14 6.60 32.08
N ARG A 314 -11.21 7.71 31.33
CA ARG A 314 -10.18 8.09 30.34
C ARG A 314 -8.85 8.45 31.01
N ASP A 315 -8.91 9.12 32.16
CA ASP A 315 -7.71 9.61 32.85
C ASP A 315 -6.89 8.47 33.48
N ARG A 316 -7.55 7.42 33.99
CA ARG A 316 -6.87 6.23 34.55
C ARG A 316 -6.25 5.31 33.50
N ILE A 317 -6.79 5.28 32.27
CA ILE A 317 -6.25 4.46 31.18
C ILE A 317 -5.09 5.19 30.47
N GLY A 318 -5.11 6.53 30.46
CA GLY A 318 -4.00 7.35 29.96
C GLY A 318 -2.70 7.12 30.75
N GLU A 319 -2.77 7.13 32.08
CA GLU A 319 -1.61 6.91 32.95
C GLU A 319 -1.01 5.50 32.83
N LEU A 320 -1.82 4.49 32.53
CA LEU A 320 -1.37 3.10 32.37
C LEU A 320 -0.73 2.83 31.00
N LEU A 321 -1.05 3.64 29.98
CA LEU A 321 -0.47 3.56 28.64
C LEU A 321 0.85 4.35 28.52
N ASP A 322 1.06 5.41 29.30
CA ASP A 322 2.33 6.14 29.36
C ASP A 322 3.43 5.37 30.14
N GLY A 323 3.06 4.40 30.97
CA GLY A 323 3.98 3.55 31.74
C GLY A 323 4.70 2.46 30.94
N LEU A 324 4.43 2.32 29.64
CA LEU A 324 5.10 1.40 28.71
C LEU A 324 6.06 2.13 27.74
N ARG A 325 6.66 3.24 28.18
CA ARG A 325 7.83 3.82 27.52
C ARG A 325 9.05 2.94 27.81
N SER A 326 9.56 2.25 26.79
CA SER A 326 10.93 1.76 26.83
C SER A 326 11.89 2.96 26.77
N PRO A 327 12.93 3.03 27.62
CA PRO A 327 13.89 4.12 27.62
C PRO A 327 15.00 3.84 26.61
N GLU A 328 14.74 4.07 25.32
CA GLU A 328 15.80 4.15 24.31
C GLU A 328 15.44 5.20 23.25
N ASP A 329 15.71 6.46 23.58
CA ASP A 329 16.08 7.52 22.64
C ASP A 329 16.84 8.56 23.48
N GLY A 330 18.17 8.51 23.39
CA GLY A 330 19.10 9.22 24.26
C GLY A 330 19.40 10.66 23.85
N GLU A 331 19.92 11.43 24.80
CA GLU A 331 20.70 12.66 24.59
C GLU A 331 22.14 12.43 25.13
N PRO A 332 23.15 13.18 24.65
CA PRO A 332 24.43 12.62 24.21
C PRO A 332 25.60 12.83 25.19
N MET A 333 26.60 11.93 25.21
CA MET A 333 27.96 12.31 25.62
C MET A 333 29.09 11.31 25.25
N GLN A 334 30.02 11.82 24.42
CA GLN A 334 31.50 11.79 24.43
C GLN A 334 32.33 10.53 24.77
N GLU A 335 33.22 10.23 23.81
CA GLU A 335 34.63 9.77 23.85
C GLU A 335 35.14 8.80 24.94
N GLY A 336 35.78 7.71 24.47
CA GLY A 336 36.74 6.93 25.27
C GLY A 336 37.10 5.60 24.63
N GLY A 337 38.22 5.52 23.90
CA GLY A 337 38.59 4.36 23.09
C GLY A 337 39.12 3.13 23.85
N ARG A 338 39.05 1.97 23.18
CA ARG A 338 40.13 0.94 23.12
C ARG A 338 39.73 -0.22 22.21
N ARG A 339 40.54 -0.49 21.19
CA ARG A 339 40.56 -1.75 20.41
C ARG A 339 41.17 -2.88 21.27
N PRO A 340 40.78 -4.14 21.03
CA PRO A 340 41.74 -5.11 20.44
C PRO A 340 41.08 -5.97 19.34
N LYS A 341 41.69 -6.07 18.15
CA LYS A 341 42.66 -7.08 17.67
C LYS A 341 42.01 -8.38 17.17
N ARG A 342 42.24 -8.59 15.86
CA ARG A 342 42.04 -9.77 15.02
C ARG A 342 42.87 -10.96 15.51
N GLU A 343 42.35 -12.17 15.28
CA GLU A 343 43.14 -13.37 15.01
C GLU A 343 42.54 -14.16 13.84
N ASP A 344 43.44 -14.48 12.90
CA ASP A 344 43.25 -15.35 11.74
C ASP A 344 43.29 -16.83 12.18
N VAL A 345 42.45 -17.70 11.60
CA VAL A 345 42.84 -19.11 11.38
C VAL A 345 42.36 -19.59 10.02
N ARG A 346 43.30 -20.23 9.33
CA ARG A 346 43.34 -20.70 7.95
C ARG A 346 42.88 -22.16 7.86
N VAL A 347 42.18 -22.45 6.75
CA VAL A 347 41.90 -23.72 6.05
C VAL A 347 42.74 -24.96 6.44
N GLN A 348 42.07 -26.12 6.57
CA GLN A 348 42.60 -27.42 6.12
C GLN A 348 41.53 -28.25 5.42
N ILE A 349 41.95 -28.80 4.27
CA ILE A 349 41.26 -29.73 3.37
C ILE A 349 41.53 -31.15 3.86
N GLY A 350 40.53 -32.03 3.79
CA GLY A 350 40.68 -33.47 3.97
C GLY A 350 39.66 -34.20 3.11
N ASP A 351 40.15 -34.77 2.01
CA ASP A 351 39.45 -35.64 1.07
C ASP A 351 39.57 -37.10 1.54
N ALA A 352 38.47 -37.86 1.47
CA ALA A 352 38.46 -39.33 1.42
C ALA A 352 37.04 -39.82 1.07
N GLY A 353 36.87 -40.23 -0.19
CA GLY A 353 35.62 -40.81 -0.69
C GLY A 353 35.40 -42.26 -0.24
N SER A 354 34.14 -42.68 -0.18
CA SER A 354 33.69 -44.04 -0.50
C SER A 354 32.19 -44.04 -0.87
N THR A 355 31.88 -44.49 -2.08
CA THR A 355 30.60 -45.12 -2.48
C THR A 355 30.92 -46.59 -2.83
N PRO A 356 29.96 -47.52 -3.07
CA PRO A 356 28.51 -47.37 -3.25
C PRO A 356 27.64 -48.41 -2.52
N GLU A 357 26.30 -48.22 -2.48
CA GLU A 357 25.31 -49.18 -3.03
C GLU A 357 23.85 -48.76 -2.81
N ARG A 358 23.21 -48.39 -3.93
CA ARG A 358 21.93 -48.90 -4.47
C ARG A 358 20.80 -49.32 -3.49
N ARG A 359 19.79 -48.45 -3.36
CA ARG A 359 18.36 -48.85 -3.30
C ARG A 359 17.49 -47.92 -4.15
N THR A 360 16.73 -48.53 -5.04
CA THR A 360 15.72 -47.95 -5.96
C THR A 360 14.39 -47.63 -5.24
N PRO A 361 13.44 -46.92 -5.88
CA PRO A 361 12.74 -45.78 -5.30
C PRO A 361 11.44 -46.17 -4.59
N ALA A 362 11.21 -45.59 -3.41
CA ALA A 362 9.92 -45.60 -2.75
C ALA A 362 9.19 -44.29 -3.07
N THR A 363 8.17 -44.43 -3.92
CA THR A 363 6.81 -43.89 -3.75
C THR A 363 6.69 -42.41 -3.32
N GLY A 364 6.19 -41.61 -4.26
CA GLY A 364 5.81 -40.22 -4.02
C GLY A 364 4.84 -40.08 -2.84
N VAL A 365 5.16 -39.12 -1.97
CA VAL A 365 4.20 -38.59 -1.01
C VAL A 365 3.50 -37.42 -1.71
N SER A 366 2.36 -37.75 -2.31
CA SER A 366 1.35 -36.76 -2.68
C SER A 366 1.01 -35.94 -1.44
N ARG A 367 1.13 -34.61 -1.55
CA ARG A 367 0.46 -33.68 -0.64
C ARG A 367 -1.04 -33.90 -0.81
N ASP A 368 -1.66 -34.47 0.22
CA ASP A 368 -3.10 -34.68 0.27
C ASP A 368 -3.79 -33.34 0.58
N SER A 369 -3.88 -32.49 -0.44
CA SER A 369 -4.72 -31.31 -0.47
C SER A 369 -6.12 -31.74 -0.89
N ASN A 370 -6.92 -32.22 0.08
CA ASN A 370 -8.38 -32.29 -0.03
C ASN A 370 -9.02 -32.57 1.34
N VAL A 371 -8.99 -31.59 2.25
CA VAL A 371 -10.02 -31.53 3.30
C VAL A 371 -11.22 -30.84 2.66
N PRO A 372 -12.41 -31.47 2.57
CA PRO A 372 -13.58 -30.83 2.00
C PRO A 372 -13.88 -29.57 2.80
N VAL A 373 -14.18 -28.46 2.12
CA VAL A 373 -14.57 -27.16 2.71
C VAL A 373 -15.67 -27.32 3.79
N ASP A 374 -16.44 -28.39 3.71
CA ASP A 374 -17.50 -28.76 4.66
C ASP A 374 -16.98 -29.24 6.04
N ALA A 375 -15.83 -29.91 6.10
CA ALA A 375 -15.26 -30.43 7.35
C ALA A 375 -14.70 -29.31 8.25
N GLU A 376 -14.08 -28.28 7.67
CA GLU A 376 -13.59 -27.14 8.43
C GLU A 376 -14.75 -26.23 8.88
N ALA A 377 -15.78 -26.08 8.05
CA ALA A 377 -17.01 -25.39 8.43
C ALA A 377 -17.78 -26.14 9.54
N ALA A 378 -17.78 -27.48 9.53
CA ALA A 378 -18.32 -28.29 10.63
C ALA A 378 -17.53 -28.05 11.93
N LEU A 379 -16.20 -28.09 11.88
CA LEU A 379 -15.35 -27.87 13.06
C LEU A 379 -15.53 -26.47 13.69
N ARG A 380 -15.70 -25.43 12.86
CA ARG A 380 -15.99 -24.06 13.36
C ARG A 380 -17.35 -23.99 14.06
N ARG A 381 -18.38 -24.67 13.51
CA ARG A 381 -19.70 -24.78 14.13
C ARG A 381 -19.63 -25.51 15.47
N ASP A 382 -18.91 -26.62 15.54
CA ASP A 382 -18.74 -27.40 16.76
C ASP A 382 -18.02 -26.62 17.87
N ARG A 383 -16.96 -25.88 17.51
CA ARG A 383 -16.26 -24.97 18.45
C ARG A 383 -17.19 -23.89 18.99
N THR A 384 -18.01 -23.31 18.13
CA THR A 384 -18.97 -22.27 18.51
C THR A 384 -20.04 -22.81 19.44
N ASN A 385 -20.59 -23.99 19.13
CA ASN A 385 -21.59 -24.66 19.95
C ASN A 385 -21.04 -25.04 21.33
N ALA A 386 -19.80 -25.54 21.40
CA ALA A 386 -19.15 -25.87 22.65
C ALA A 386 -18.90 -24.64 23.53
N LEU A 387 -18.47 -23.51 22.93
CA LEU A 387 -18.30 -22.23 23.60
C LEU A 387 -19.62 -21.70 24.17
N VAL A 388 -20.68 -21.69 23.36
CA VAL A 388 -22.01 -21.23 23.80
C VAL A 388 -22.56 -22.12 24.93
N ARG A 389 -22.39 -23.44 24.82
CA ARG A 389 -22.82 -24.39 25.86
C ARG A 389 -22.07 -24.18 27.18
N HIS A 390 -20.74 -23.99 27.11
CA HIS A 390 -19.92 -23.69 28.28
C HIS A 390 -20.32 -22.37 28.94
N ALA A 391 -20.55 -21.32 28.15
CA ALA A 391 -21.03 -20.03 28.65
C ALA A 391 -22.40 -20.13 29.33
N ARG A 392 -23.34 -20.91 28.78
CA ARG A 392 -24.66 -21.17 29.40
C ARG A 392 -24.55 -21.91 30.72
N ALA A 393 -23.66 -22.89 30.82
CA ALA A 393 -23.45 -23.62 32.07
C ALA A 393 -22.92 -22.69 33.18
N ILE A 394 -22.00 -21.79 32.87
CA ILE A 394 -21.48 -20.79 33.81
C ILE A 394 -22.55 -19.74 34.14
N ASP A 395 -23.29 -19.22 33.15
CA ASP A 395 -24.36 -18.25 33.36
C ASP A 395 -25.47 -18.82 34.28
N ALA A 396 -25.81 -20.10 34.11
CA ALA A 396 -26.78 -20.79 34.96
C ALA A 396 -26.29 -20.88 36.43
N ILE A 397 -25.01 -21.17 36.66
CA ILE A 397 -24.42 -21.20 38.00
C ILE A 397 -24.42 -19.78 38.61
N LEU A 398 -24.00 -18.77 37.86
CA LEU A 398 -23.96 -17.38 38.33
C LEU A 398 -25.35 -16.83 38.69
N ARG A 399 -26.41 -17.24 37.97
CA ARG A 399 -27.79 -16.81 38.24
C ARG A 399 -28.47 -17.52 39.40
N SER A 400 -28.03 -18.74 39.71
CA SER A 400 -28.68 -19.60 40.71
C SER A 400 -27.92 -19.66 42.04
N GLY A 401 -26.80 -18.95 42.18
CA GLY A 401 -25.88 -19.07 43.30
C GLY A 401 -26.57 -18.99 44.67
N ASN A 402 -26.42 -20.06 45.45
CA ASN A 402 -26.65 -20.06 46.89
C ASN A 402 -25.54 -19.26 47.61
N ALA A 403 -25.70 -19.00 48.92
CA ALA A 403 -24.83 -18.11 49.72
C ALA A 403 -23.30 -18.40 49.64
N ASP A 404 -22.90 -19.60 49.22
CA ASP A 404 -21.50 -20.02 49.07
C ASP A 404 -20.95 -19.90 47.63
N GLY A 405 -21.73 -19.36 46.68
CA GLY A 405 -21.31 -19.15 45.29
C GLY A 405 -21.14 -20.43 44.46
N GLN A 406 -21.62 -21.58 44.96
CA GLN A 406 -21.53 -22.87 44.28
C GLN A 406 -22.89 -23.27 43.68
N GLY A 407 -22.90 -23.69 42.41
CA GLY A 407 -24.09 -24.19 41.73
C GLY A 407 -24.55 -25.55 42.25
N SER A 408 -25.75 -25.98 41.88
CA SER A 408 -26.30 -27.28 42.24
C SER A 408 -25.41 -28.44 41.73
N PRO A 409 -25.48 -29.64 42.34
CA PRO A 409 -24.72 -30.81 41.87
C PRO A 409 -24.96 -31.14 40.38
N GLU A 410 -26.17 -30.87 39.87
CA GLU A 410 -26.53 -31.03 38.47
C GLU A 410 -25.86 -29.98 37.57
N GLN A 411 -25.83 -28.72 38.00
CA GLN A 411 -25.15 -27.64 37.26
C GLN A 411 -23.63 -27.83 37.21
N MET A 412 -23.04 -28.31 38.30
CA MET A 412 -21.62 -28.66 38.36
C MET A 412 -21.28 -29.87 37.48
N ARG A 413 -22.22 -30.80 37.29
CA ARG A 413 -22.09 -31.89 36.32
C ARG A 413 -22.14 -31.37 34.89
N GLU A 414 -23.12 -30.53 34.54
CA GLU A 414 -23.23 -29.92 33.22
C GLU A 414 -22.01 -29.05 32.86
N LEU A 415 -21.45 -28.31 33.82
CA LEU A 415 -20.22 -27.54 33.59
C LEU A 415 -19.02 -28.45 33.28
N ARG A 416 -18.87 -29.58 33.98
CA ARG A 416 -17.81 -30.57 33.70
C ARG A 416 -17.96 -31.19 32.31
N ASP A 417 -19.19 -31.52 31.93
CA ASP A 417 -19.50 -32.09 30.61
C ASP A 417 -19.24 -31.05 29.50
N ALA A 418 -19.60 -29.78 29.73
CA ALA A 418 -19.33 -28.68 28.81
C ALA A 418 -17.83 -28.38 28.65
N ARG A 419 -17.04 -28.40 29.74
CA ARG A 419 -15.57 -28.27 29.68
C ARG A 419 -14.93 -29.40 28.89
N SER A 420 -15.35 -30.63 29.13
CA SER A 420 -14.86 -31.82 28.40
C SER A 420 -15.20 -31.76 26.91
N ALA A 421 -16.42 -31.35 26.56
CA ALA A 421 -16.82 -31.16 25.17
C ALA A 421 -16.02 -30.04 24.48
N PHE A 422 -15.75 -28.94 25.20
CA PHE A 422 -14.99 -27.82 24.65
C PHE A 422 -13.52 -28.18 24.43
N GLU A 423 -12.89 -28.90 25.38
CA GLU A 423 -11.51 -29.40 25.24
C GLU A 423 -11.33 -30.28 23.99
N LYS A 424 -12.31 -31.13 23.67
CA LYS A 424 -12.27 -32.02 22.50
C LYS A 424 -12.23 -31.28 21.16
N VAL A 425 -12.87 -30.12 21.07
CA VAL A 425 -12.97 -29.34 19.81
C VAL A 425 -11.96 -28.19 19.74
N ARG A 426 -11.44 -27.77 20.90
CA ARG A 426 -10.38 -26.76 21.04
C ARG A 426 -9.55 -27.08 22.29
N PRO A 427 -8.31 -27.59 22.14
CA PRO A 427 -7.40 -27.78 23.26
C PRO A 427 -7.25 -26.50 24.09
N HIS A 428 -7.33 -26.61 25.41
CA HIS A 428 -7.32 -25.50 26.38
C HIS A 428 -8.47 -24.48 26.25
N GLY A 429 -9.46 -24.71 25.38
CA GLY A 429 -10.49 -23.72 25.04
C GLY A 429 -11.34 -23.25 26.22
N TRP A 430 -11.69 -24.15 27.14
CA TRP A 430 -12.48 -23.76 28.33
C TRP A 430 -11.65 -22.99 29.36
N ARG A 431 -10.32 -23.23 29.45
CA ARG A 431 -9.43 -22.51 30.37
C ARG A 431 -9.24 -21.07 29.91
N ASP A 432 -8.98 -20.91 28.62
CA ASP A 432 -8.84 -19.60 27.99
C ASP A 432 -10.19 -18.83 28.10
N ALA A 433 -11.34 -19.52 27.99
CA ALA A 433 -12.66 -18.88 28.15
C ALA A 433 -12.87 -18.37 29.57
N GLU A 434 -12.54 -19.18 30.58
CA GLU A 434 -12.73 -18.82 31.99
C GLU A 434 -11.77 -17.72 32.43
N ALA A 435 -10.55 -17.68 31.90
CA ALA A 435 -9.63 -16.56 32.10
C ALA A 435 -10.20 -15.25 31.53
N ALA A 436 -10.80 -15.29 30.33
CA ALA A 436 -11.48 -14.15 29.73
C ALA A 436 -12.72 -13.71 30.56
N TYR A 437 -13.52 -14.67 31.04
CA TYR A 437 -14.68 -14.38 31.90
C TYR A 437 -14.29 -13.76 33.25
N ALA A 438 -13.16 -14.15 33.82
CA ALA A 438 -12.65 -13.56 35.06
C ALA A 438 -12.28 -12.07 34.88
N LYS A 439 -11.77 -11.69 33.71
CA LYS A 439 -11.43 -10.30 33.36
C LYS A 439 -12.66 -9.47 32.96
N SER A 440 -13.61 -10.10 32.29
CA SER A 440 -14.83 -9.47 31.75
C SER A 440 -16.06 -10.36 31.96
N PRO A 441 -16.70 -10.31 33.15
CA PRO A 441 -17.82 -11.19 33.50
C PRO A 441 -19.04 -11.10 32.57
N GLU A 442 -19.24 -9.95 31.90
CA GLU A 442 -20.34 -9.72 30.94
C GLU A 442 -20.27 -10.64 29.72
N LEU A 443 -19.07 -11.15 29.38
CA LEU A 443 -18.86 -12.04 28.24
C LEU A 443 -19.58 -13.39 28.41
N VAL A 444 -19.77 -13.85 29.65
CA VAL A 444 -20.48 -15.10 29.95
C VAL A 444 -21.93 -15.04 29.43
N ARG A 445 -22.63 -13.94 29.73
CA ARG A 445 -24.03 -13.75 29.35
C ARG A 445 -24.19 -13.56 27.85
N GLU A 446 -23.28 -12.82 27.23
CA GLU A 446 -23.29 -12.57 25.78
C GLU A 446 -23.02 -13.86 24.99
N ALA A 447 -21.99 -14.60 25.39
CA ALA A 447 -21.65 -15.88 24.78
C ALA A 447 -22.78 -16.91 24.98
N GLY A 448 -23.40 -16.96 26.16
CA GLY A 448 -24.54 -17.84 26.43
C GLY A 448 -25.77 -17.53 25.57
N ALA A 449 -25.97 -16.26 25.20
CA ALA A 449 -27.01 -15.80 24.27
C ALA A 449 -26.68 -16.05 22.79
N GLY A 450 -25.48 -16.55 22.48
CA GLY A 450 -25.01 -16.82 21.11
C GLY A 450 -24.24 -15.67 20.46
N ALA A 451 -24.02 -14.56 21.17
CA ALA A 451 -23.19 -13.45 20.69
C ALA A 451 -21.71 -13.74 20.94
N VAL A 452 -21.10 -14.53 20.05
CA VAL A 452 -19.76 -15.11 20.26
C VAL A 452 -18.59 -14.22 19.83
N ASN A 453 -18.81 -13.15 19.07
CA ASN A 453 -17.73 -12.37 18.45
C ASN A 453 -16.72 -11.79 19.47
N ARG A 454 -17.21 -11.24 20.59
CA ARG A 454 -16.34 -10.64 21.62
C ARG A 454 -15.57 -11.68 22.42
N ILE A 455 -16.21 -12.79 22.79
CA ILE A 455 -15.55 -13.86 23.55
C ILE A 455 -14.57 -14.63 22.68
N VAL A 456 -14.82 -14.80 21.37
CA VAL A 456 -13.86 -15.44 20.44
C VAL A 456 -12.57 -14.63 20.34
N PHE A 457 -12.68 -13.30 20.33
CA PHE A 457 -11.53 -12.41 20.35
C PHE A 457 -10.78 -12.46 21.69
N ALA A 458 -11.50 -12.40 22.82
CA ALA A 458 -10.88 -12.52 24.14
C ALA A 458 -10.18 -13.88 24.34
N LEU A 459 -10.79 -14.96 23.85
CA LEU A 459 -10.20 -16.30 23.83
C LEU A 459 -8.87 -16.35 23.08
N GLN A 460 -8.77 -15.64 21.95
CA GLN A 460 -7.54 -15.59 21.17
C GLN A 460 -6.42 -14.91 21.95
N LEU A 461 -6.73 -13.80 22.64
CA LEU A 461 -5.79 -13.11 23.52
C LEU A 461 -5.33 -13.97 24.69
N GLU A 462 -6.23 -14.72 25.34
CA GLU A 462 -5.83 -15.64 26.42
C GLU A 462 -4.98 -16.81 25.90
N THR A 463 -5.27 -17.32 24.70
CA THR A 463 -4.42 -18.32 24.04
C THR A 463 -3.01 -17.77 23.81
N GLU A 464 -2.88 -16.55 23.29
CA GLU A 464 -1.59 -15.88 23.02
C GLU A 464 -0.80 -15.62 24.30
N ILE A 465 -1.46 -15.14 25.36
CA ILE A 465 -0.84 -14.95 26.69
C ILE A 465 -0.31 -16.28 27.22
N ARG A 466 -1.08 -17.37 27.08
CA ARG A 466 -0.67 -18.69 27.55
C ARG A 466 0.49 -19.27 26.73
N THR A 467 0.56 -19.02 25.42
CA THR A 467 1.61 -19.58 24.53
C THR A 467 2.84 -18.69 24.39
N GLY A 468 2.76 -17.41 24.76
CA GLY A 468 3.86 -16.44 24.69
C GLY A 468 4.67 -16.29 25.99
N MET A 469 4.39 -17.10 27.01
CA MET A 469 5.14 -17.16 28.26
C MET A 469 6.14 -18.34 28.33
N ASP A 470 6.22 -19.14 27.26
CA ASP A 470 7.26 -20.17 27.03
C ASP A 470 8.27 -19.65 26.00
#